data_AF-A0A949HYK7-F1
#
_entry.id   AF-A0A949HYK7-F1
#
_cell.length_a   1.000
_cell.length_b   1.000
_cell.length_c   1.000
_cell.angle_alpha   90.00
_cell.angle_beta   90.00
_cell.angle_gamma   90.00
#
_symmetry.space_group_name_H-M   'P 1'
#
loop_
_entity.id
_entity.type
_entity.pdbx_description
1 polymer ?
#
loop_
_entity_poly.entity_id
_entity_poly.type
_entity_poly.pdbx_seq_one_letter_code
_entity_poly.pdbx_strand_id
1 'polypeptide(L)' 'MTRLQARPGIMEVSELAKILAGLGCPPEKSAEMAAQLDKRARQLATLKGRSYDDALRHLLELMTRGWAAQNRKPSP' A
#
# COMPACT_ATOMS: atom_id res chain seq x y z
N MET A 1 25.11 6.94 19.33
CA MET A 1 25.02 6.52 17.92
C MET A 1 23.57 6.18 17.63
N THR A 2 23.01 6.88 16.65
CA THR A 2 21.61 7.29 16.53
C THR A 2 20.65 6.10 16.38
N ARG A 3 19.72 5.93 17.33
CA ARG A 3 18.52 5.12 17.13
C ARG A 3 17.69 5.86 16.09
N LEU A 4 17.78 5.43 14.84
CA LEU A 4 16.86 5.84 13.78
C LEU A 4 15.48 5.39 14.25
N GLN A 5 14.73 6.27 14.90
CA GLN A 5 13.35 5.99 15.23
C GLN A 5 12.60 5.93 13.91
N ALA A 6 12.30 4.71 13.46
CA ALA A 6 11.20 4.47 12.54
C ALA A 6 9.98 5.15 13.16
N ARG A 7 9.58 6.28 12.58
CA ARG A 7 8.44 7.05 13.05
C ARG A 7 7.23 6.11 13.02
N PRO A 8 6.42 6.01 14.08
CA PRO A 8 5.36 4.99 14.21
C PRO A 8 4.13 5.26 13.31
N GLY A 9 4.35 5.61 12.05
CA GLY A 9 3.32 5.87 11.05
C GLY A 9 3.91 6.11 9.65
N ILE A 10 5.11 5.59 9.37
CA ILE A 10 5.73 5.64 8.05
C ILE A 10 6.23 4.25 7.71
N MET A 11 5.42 3.49 6.98
CA MET A 11 5.89 2.24 6.39
C MET A 11 6.85 2.59 5.25
N GLU A 12 8.02 1.94 5.23
CA GLU A 12 8.96 2.13 4.13
C GLU A 12 8.35 1.60 2.83
N VAL A 13 8.56 2.32 1.73
CA VAL A 13 8.03 1.93 0.40
C VAL A 13 8.52 0.53 0.01
N SER A 14 9.75 0.18 0.40
CA SER A 14 10.33 -1.15 0.17
C SER A 14 9.62 -2.27 0.94
N GLU A 15 9.11 -1.98 2.14
CA GLU A 15 8.36 -2.94 2.96
C GLU A 15 6.93 -3.11 2.44
N LEU A 16 6.30 -2.00 2.07
CA LEU A 16 5.00 -1.99 1.42
C LEU A 16 5.03 -2.76 0.08
N ALA A 17 6.11 -2.65 -0.69
CA ALA A 17 6.30 -3.43 -1.92
C ALA A 17 6.35 -4.94 -1.67
N LYS A 18 7.00 -5.38 -0.58
CA LYS A 18 7.02 -6.81 -0.20
C LYS A 18 5.63 -7.31 0.18
N ILE A 19 4.87 -6.50 0.92
CA ILE A 19 3.49 -6.82 1.28
C ILE A 19 2.63 -6.95 0.02
N LEU A 20 2.73 -6.00 -0.91
CA LEU A 20 2.00 -6.04 -2.18
C LEU A 20 2.35 -7.28 -3.00
N ALA A 21 3.62 -7.67 -3.06
CA ALA A 21 4.03 -8.89 -3.74
C ALA A 21 3.40 -10.14 -3.10
N GLY A 22 3.36 -10.21 -1.76
CA GLY A 22 2.68 -11.27 -1.03
C GLY A 22 1.16 -11.31 -1.24
N LEU A 23 0.54 -10.17 -1.57
CA LEU A 23 -0.88 -10.06 -1.91
C LEU A 23 -1.18 -10.37 -3.39
N GLY A 24 -0.17 -10.71 -4.19
CA GLY A 24 -0.32 -11.07 -5.61
C GLY A 24 -0.05 -9.91 -6.59
N CYS A 25 0.50 -8.78 -6.14
CA CYS A 25 0.99 -7.75 -7.04
C CYS A 25 2.26 -8.25 -7.74
N PRO A 26 2.43 -8.04 -9.06
CA PRO A 26 3.68 -8.35 -9.73
C PRO A 26 4.86 -7.61 -9.08
N PRO A 27 5.99 -8.28 -8.82
CA PRO A 27 7.13 -7.69 -8.10
C PRO A 27 7.68 -6.45 -8.83
N GLU A 28 7.69 -6.47 -10.16
CA GLU A 28 8.07 -5.33 -11.01
C GLU A 28 7.17 -4.09 -10.85
N LYS A 29 5.90 -4.29 -10.48
CA LYS A 29 4.93 -3.19 -10.24
C LYS A 29 4.83 -2.82 -8.76
N SER A 30 5.27 -3.70 -7.87
CA SER A 30 5.07 -3.57 -6.43
C SER A 30 5.77 -2.33 -5.86
N ALA A 31 6.96 -1.98 -6.36
CA ALA A 31 7.69 -0.79 -5.90
C ALA A 31 6.98 0.52 -6.29
N GLU A 32 6.54 0.64 -7.53
CA GLU A 32 5.79 1.80 -8.01
C GLU A 32 4.45 1.94 -7.28
N MET A 33 3.71 0.83 -7.16
CA MET A 33 2.44 0.78 -6.45
C MET A 33 2.58 1.16 -4.98
N ALA A 34 3.64 0.69 -4.31
CA ALA A 34 3.94 1.07 -2.94
C ALA A 34 4.14 2.59 -2.79
N ALA A 35 4.90 3.22 -3.69
CA ALA A 35 5.12 4.66 -3.66
C ALA A 35 3.81 5.45 -3.86
N GLN A 36 2.93 4.99 -4.75
CA GLN A 36 1.63 5.61 -4.99
C GLN A 36 0.70 5.47 -3.77
N LEU A 37 0.67 4.29 -3.14
CA LEU A 37 -0.14 4.02 -1.95
C LEU A 37 0.33 4.84 -0.74
N ASP A 38 1.64 4.94 -0.49
CA ASP A 38 2.20 5.77 0.57
C ASP A 38 1.83 7.25 0.38
N LYS A 39 2.02 7.79 -0.83
CA LYS A 39 1.65 9.17 -1.15
C LYS A 39 0.16 9.42 -0.90
N ARG A 40 -0.71 8.50 -1.31
CA ARG A 40 -2.16 8.64 -1.15
C ARG A 40 -2.58 8.49 0.31
N ALA A 41 -1.95 7.61 1.09
CA ALA A 41 -2.18 7.47 2.52
C ALA A 41 -1.84 8.76 3.27
N ARG A 42 -0.69 9.39 2.94
CA ARG A 42 -0.31 10.71 3.47
C ARG A 42 -1.31 11.81 3.10
N GLN A 43 -1.74 11.85 1.84
CA GLN A 43 -2.75 12.82 1.39
C GLN A 43 -4.07 12.65 2.15
N LEU A 44 -4.53 11.41 2.34
CA LEU A 44 -5.74 11.13 3.12
C LEU A 44 -5.57 11.53 4.58
N ALA A 45 -4.38 11.35 5.15
CA ALA A 45 -4.11 11.76 6.51
C ALA A 45 -4.15 13.27 6.68
N THR A 46 -3.49 14.01 5.78
CA THR A 46 -3.45 15.47 5.82
C THR A 46 -4.81 16.10 5.47
N LEU A 47 -5.48 15.62 4.42
CA LEU A 47 -6.67 16.29 3.87
C LEU A 47 -7.99 15.81 4.50
N LYS A 48 -8.03 14.57 5.01
CA LYS A 48 -9.26 13.98 5.56
C LYS A 48 -9.17 13.66 7.04
N GLY A 49 -8.07 14.05 7.70
CA GLY A 49 -7.85 13.81 9.14
C GLY A 49 -7.83 12.33 9.53
N ARG A 50 -7.57 11.42 8.59
CA ARG A 50 -7.42 9.98 8.89
C ARG A 50 -6.02 9.71 9.43
N SER A 51 -5.86 8.66 10.22
CA SER A 51 -4.52 8.13 10.50
C SER A 51 -3.91 7.54 9.23
N TYR A 52 -2.58 7.66 9.10
CA TYR A 52 -1.85 7.05 7.98
C TYR A 52 -2.15 5.55 7.87
N ASP A 53 -2.10 4.82 8.98
CA ASP A 53 -2.35 3.38 9.01
C ASP A 53 -3.77 3.02 8.55
N ASP A 54 -4.78 3.78 8.98
CA ASP A 54 -6.17 3.57 8.54
C ASP A 54 -6.34 3.85 7.04
N ALA A 55 -5.70 4.90 6.55
CA ALA A 55 -5.71 5.23 5.13
C ALA A 55 -4.99 4.15 4.31
N LEU A 56 -3.81 3.71 4.74
CA LEU A 56 -3.01 2.70 4.07
C LEU A 56 -3.71 1.34 4.07
N ARG A 57 -4.25 0.90 5.22
CA ARG A 57 -5.05 -0.32 5.36
C ARG A 57 -6.22 -0.31 4.37
N HIS A 58 -6.97 0.79 4.33
CA HIS A 58 -8.10 0.92 3.42
C HIS A 58 -7.68 0.81 1.94
N LEU A 59 -6.56 1.44 1.58
CA LEU A 59 -6.03 1.36 0.21
C LEU A 59 -5.55 -0.05 -0.15
N LEU A 60 -4.90 -0.76 0.78
CA LEU A 60 -4.48 -2.15 0.60
C LEU A 60 -5.69 -3.08 0.41
N GLU A 61 -6.74 -2.93 1.22
CA GLU A 61 -7.98 -3.70 1.05
C GLU A 61 -8.63 -3.48 -0.32
N LEU A 62 -8.65 -2.24 -0.81
CA LEU A 62 -9.14 -1.92 -2.15
C LEU A 62 -8.31 -2.62 -3.24
N MET A 63 -6.98 -2.62 -3.10
CA MET A 63 -6.10 -3.27 -4.07
C MET A 63 -6.30 -4.78 -4.10
N THR A 64 -6.37 -5.43 -2.94
CA THR A 64 -6.60 -6.89 -2.85
C THR A 64 -7.88 -7.29 -3.57
N ARG A 65 -8.95 -6.49 -3.46
CA ARG A 65 -10.20 -6.72 -4.21
C ARG A 65 -10.02 -6.54 -5.72
N GLY A 66 -9.24 -5.54 -6.14
CA GLY A 66 -8.93 -5.31 -7.56
C GLY A 66 -8.13 -6.45 -8.18
N TRP A 67 -7.17 -7.03 -7.47
CA TRP A 67 -6.41 -8.20 -7.95
C TRP A 67 -7.23 -9.48 -7.93
N ALA A 68 -8.04 -9.70 -6.89
CA ALA A 68 -8.99 -10.82 -6.84
C ALA A 68 -9.99 -10.79 -8.00
N ALA A 69 -10.45 -9.60 -8.40
CA ALA A 69 -11.34 -9.41 -9.55
C ALA A 69 -10.63 -9.65 -10.88
N GLN A 70 -9.38 -9.19 -11.06
CA GLN A 70 -8.61 -9.40 -12.28
C GLN A 70 -8.23 -10.87 -12.51
N ASN A 71 -8.08 -11.65 -11.44
CA ASN A 71 -7.84 -13.11 -11.54
C ASN A 71 -9.09 -13.88 -12.00
N ARG A 72 -10.28 -13.26 -11.96
CA ARG A 72 -11.48 -13.79 -12.59
C ARG A 72 -11.52 -13.29 -14.02
N LYS A 73 -10.81 -13.97 -14.93
CA LYS A 73 -11.08 -13.80 -16.36
C LYS A 73 -12.60 -13.96 -16.57
N PRO A 74 -13.32 -13.02 -17.22
CA PRO A 74 -14.61 -13.35 -17.78
C PRO A 74 -14.34 -14.46 -18.81
N SER A 75 -14.75 -15.68 -18.45
CA SER A 75 -14.91 -16.78 -19.40
C SER A 75 -16.23 -16.52 -20.14
N PRO A 76 -16.33 -16.94 -21.42
CA PRO A 76 -17.05 -16.25 -22.50
C PRO A 76 -18.54 -15.98 -22.26
#